data_AF-A0A7C9VT28-F1
#
_entry.id   AF-A0A7C9VT28-F1
#
_cell.length_a   1.000
_cell.length_b   1.000
_cell.length_c   1.000
_cell.angle_alpha   90.00
_cell.angle_beta   90.00
_cell.angle_gamma   90.00
#
_symmetry.space_group_name_H-M   'P 1'
#
loop_
_entity.id
_entity.type
_entity.pdbx_description
1 polymer ?
#
loop_
_entity_poly.entity_id
_entity_poly.type
_entity_poly.pdbx_seq_one_letter_code
_entity_poly.pdbx_strand_id
1 'polypeptide(L)'
;MRLTVLDHGHRLPARMFFGFTSLVSRAPMSDVPKTLLYRPDFFGAVFLDLTAKAMRGPSFWTAGEREYMAQRTSERLRCPYCAVTHAELIKIAGDPSPLRPELLAALAFLDDLTPPELPRTVAVDALHVGLVFQVVNRLANAFGFELLPGQLESGTRSLHRFGYRFPRFLTGQAVGTPAALRHAVLEAPAHTSAELRRAAAAGDAWGSYAATVRAASYRVTDDVLARLKQEHTEDEIFEVTVAAAVGAGLDHYDAGLKILGG
;
A
#
# COMPACT_ATOMS: atom_id res chain seq x y z
N MET A 1 5.96 -17.04 11.49
CA MET A 1 4.81 -17.47 10.68
C MET A 1 4.01 -16.24 10.26
N ARG A 2 3.74 -16.08 8.95
CA ARG A 2 2.83 -15.04 8.41
C ARG A 2 1.42 -15.11 9.03
N LEU A 3 0.61 -14.07 8.82
CA LEU A 3 -0.81 -14.07 9.20
C LEU A 3 -1.58 -15.04 8.31
N THR A 4 -2.07 -16.14 8.89
CA THR A 4 -2.79 -17.20 8.18
C THR A 4 -4.17 -16.76 7.71
N VAL A 5 -4.77 -15.77 8.38
CA VAL A 5 -6.03 -15.14 7.97
C VAL A 5 -5.92 -14.46 6.61
N LEU A 6 -4.72 -14.03 6.20
CA LEU A 6 -4.50 -13.49 4.86
C LEU A 6 -4.57 -14.55 3.77
N ASP A 7 -4.52 -15.83 4.09
CA ASP A 7 -4.73 -16.93 3.14
C ASP A 7 -6.14 -17.52 3.25
N HIS A 8 -6.72 -17.53 4.45
CA HIS A 8 -7.93 -18.34 4.73
C HIS A 8 -9.12 -17.56 5.29
N GLY A 9 -8.92 -16.37 5.85
CA GLY A 9 -9.97 -15.61 6.55
C GLY A 9 -10.85 -14.73 5.65
N HIS A 10 -10.80 -14.95 4.33
CA HIS A 10 -11.53 -14.12 3.36
C HIS A 10 -13.03 -14.41 3.32
N ARG A 11 -13.81 -13.36 3.04
CA ARG A 11 -15.24 -13.47 2.73
C ARG A 11 -15.45 -14.34 1.48
N LEU A 12 -16.60 -15.01 1.40
CA LEU A 12 -16.93 -15.93 0.30
C LEU A 12 -16.73 -15.33 -1.11
N PRO A 13 -17.16 -14.07 -1.41
CA PRO A 13 -16.93 -13.48 -2.73
C PRO A 13 -15.44 -13.37 -3.09
N ALA A 14 -14.58 -13.00 -2.15
CA ALA A 14 -13.14 -12.89 -2.36
C ALA A 14 -12.50 -14.28 -2.57
N ARG A 15 -12.90 -15.28 -1.79
CA ARG A 15 -12.44 -16.67 -1.96
C ARG A 15 -12.77 -17.22 -3.36
N MET A 16 -13.99 -17.00 -3.82
CA MET A 16 -14.42 -17.41 -5.16
C MET A 16 -13.62 -16.69 -6.26
N PHE A 17 -13.40 -15.38 -6.09
CA PHE A 17 -12.58 -14.59 -7.00
C PHE A 17 -11.13 -15.10 -7.06
N PHE A 18 -10.52 -15.44 -5.93
CA PHE A 18 -9.17 -16.01 -5.89
C PHE A 18 -9.08 -17.37 -6.58
N GLY A 19 -10.05 -18.25 -6.35
CA GLY A 19 -10.10 -19.54 -7.04
C GLY A 19 -10.21 -19.38 -8.56
N PHE A 20 -11.12 -18.52 -9.02
CA PHE A 20 -11.32 -18.26 -10.45
C PHE A 20 -10.08 -17.64 -11.11
N THR A 21 -9.52 -16.59 -10.52
CA THR A 21 -8.33 -15.92 -11.06
C THR A 21 -7.12 -16.85 -11.09
N SER A 22 -6.93 -17.67 -10.06
CA SER A 22 -5.83 -18.65 -10.01
C SER A 22 -5.97 -19.73 -11.08
N LEU A 23 -7.21 -20.15 -11.38
CA LEU A 23 -7.50 -21.09 -12.47
C LEU A 23 -7.13 -20.49 -13.84
N VAL A 24 -7.50 -19.23 -14.08
CA VAL A 24 -7.27 -18.54 -15.36
C VAL A 24 -5.80 -18.18 -15.56
N SER A 25 -5.12 -17.67 -14.52
CA SER A 25 -3.71 -17.28 -14.59
C SER A 25 -2.75 -18.46 -14.48
N ARG A 26 -3.23 -19.61 -13.98
CA ARG A 26 -2.41 -20.77 -13.57
C ARG A 26 -1.34 -20.41 -12.54
N ALA A 27 -1.58 -19.38 -11.74
CA ALA A 27 -0.72 -18.93 -10.66
C ALA A 27 -1.57 -18.60 -9.43
N PRO A 28 -1.11 -18.90 -8.22
CA PRO A 28 -1.86 -18.52 -7.01
C PRO A 28 -2.04 -17.01 -6.93
N MET A 29 -3.13 -16.56 -6.28
CA MET A 29 -3.33 -15.14 -5.99
C MET A 29 -2.13 -14.56 -5.23
N SER A 30 -1.66 -13.39 -5.64
CA SER A 30 -0.56 -12.70 -4.96
C SER A 30 -1.01 -12.10 -3.63
N ASP A 31 -0.04 -11.74 -2.78
CA ASP A 31 -0.34 -11.31 -1.42
C ASP A 31 -1.01 -9.92 -1.37
N VAL A 32 -0.77 -9.05 -2.37
CA VAL A 32 -1.40 -7.73 -2.44
C VAL A 32 -2.94 -7.81 -2.47
N PRO A 33 -3.59 -8.52 -3.42
CA PRO A 33 -5.03 -8.71 -3.41
C PRO A 33 -5.56 -9.41 -2.16
N LYS A 34 -4.82 -10.39 -1.60
CA LYS A 34 -5.21 -11.03 -0.35
C LYS A 34 -5.30 -10.00 0.79
N THR A 35 -4.24 -9.23 1.01
CA THR A 35 -4.25 -8.17 2.05
C THR A 35 -5.33 -7.12 1.84
N LEU A 36 -5.53 -6.67 0.61
CA LEU A 36 -6.51 -5.61 0.30
C LEU A 36 -7.96 -6.11 0.36
N LEU A 37 -8.22 -7.41 0.15
CA LEU A 37 -9.59 -7.97 0.19
C LEU A 37 -9.91 -8.72 1.48
N TYR A 38 -8.97 -8.80 2.42
CA TYR A 38 -9.21 -9.42 3.73
C TYR A 38 -10.31 -8.69 4.51
N ARG A 39 -10.13 -7.38 4.68
CA ARG A 39 -11.08 -6.49 5.35
C ARG A 39 -11.33 -5.23 4.52
N PRO A 40 -12.09 -5.34 3.41
CA PRO A 40 -12.29 -4.23 2.48
C PRO A 40 -12.98 -3.03 3.13
N ASP A 41 -13.93 -3.24 4.04
CA ASP A 41 -14.67 -2.16 4.71
C ASP A 41 -13.80 -1.35 5.70
N PHE A 42 -12.73 -1.95 6.22
CA PHE A 42 -11.81 -1.30 7.16
C PHE A 42 -10.73 -0.49 6.44
N PHE A 43 -10.20 -1.03 5.34
CA PHE A 43 -9.01 -0.49 4.69
C PHE A 43 -9.07 -0.62 3.17
N GLY A 44 -9.28 -1.85 2.70
CA GLY A 44 -9.06 -2.21 1.30
C GLY A 44 -9.85 -1.41 0.28
N ALA A 45 -11.13 -1.18 0.52
CA ALA A 45 -12.02 -0.50 -0.42
C ALA A 45 -11.60 0.94 -0.68
N VAL A 46 -11.37 1.70 0.40
CA VAL A 46 -10.99 3.12 0.32
C VAL A 46 -9.59 3.25 -0.26
N PHE A 47 -8.68 2.33 0.12
CA PHE A 47 -7.31 2.34 -0.31
C PHE A 47 -7.15 1.95 -1.80
N LEU A 48 -7.93 0.98 -2.27
CA LEU A 48 -7.95 0.58 -3.69
C LEU A 48 -8.46 1.71 -4.59
N ASP A 49 -9.52 2.41 -4.20
CA ASP A 49 -10.00 3.54 -5.00
C ASP A 49 -9.01 4.72 -5.00
N LEU A 50 -8.35 4.99 -3.86
CA LEU A 50 -7.25 5.96 -3.78
C LEU A 50 -6.09 5.57 -4.69
N THR A 51 -5.70 4.30 -4.66
CA THR A 51 -4.62 3.74 -5.50
C THR A 51 -4.93 3.86 -6.98
N ALA A 52 -6.15 3.49 -7.40
CA ALA A 52 -6.57 3.60 -8.80
C ALA A 52 -6.55 5.06 -9.30
N LYS A 53 -6.98 6.02 -8.46
CA LYS A 53 -6.90 7.46 -8.78
C LYS A 53 -5.44 7.92 -8.90
N ALA A 54 -4.60 7.60 -7.92
CA ALA A 54 -3.21 8.00 -7.91
C ALA A 54 -2.45 7.42 -9.12
N MET A 55 -2.65 6.14 -9.44
CA MET A 55 -1.87 5.43 -10.45
C MET A 55 -2.40 5.52 -11.88
N ARG A 56 -3.71 5.75 -12.06
CA ARG A 56 -4.35 5.73 -13.39
C ARG A 56 -5.35 6.85 -13.63
N GLY A 57 -5.66 7.67 -12.62
CA GLY A 57 -6.45 8.88 -12.79
C GLY A 57 -5.71 9.96 -13.60
N PRO A 58 -6.42 11.03 -13.99
CA PRO A 58 -5.82 12.20 -14.62
C PRO A 58 -4.69 12.76 -13.77
N SER A 59 -3.52 12.98 -14.36
CA SER A 59 -2.35 13.54 -13.70
C SER A 59 -1.39 14.13 -14.72
N PHE A 60 -0.52 15.03 -14.26
CA PHE A 60 0.66 15.47 -15.02
C PHE A 60 1.64 14.31 -15.26
N TRP A 61 1.67 13.34 -14.35
CA TRP A 61 2.57 12.18 -14.42
C TRP A 61 1.98 11.09 -15.30
N THR A 62 2.80 10.60 -16.23
CA THR A 62 2.44 9.43 -17.04
C THR A 62 2.26 8.19 -16.13
N ALA A 63 1.66 7.12 -16.66
CA ALA A 63 1.60 5.86 -15.92
C ALA A 63 3.01 5.35 -15.56
N GLY A 64 3.93 5.34 -16.53
CA GLY A 64 5.34 4.95 -16.33
C GLY A 64 6.08 5.74 -15.26
N GLU A 65 5.94 7.07 -15.24
CA GLU A 65 6.55 7.92 -14.21
C GLU A 65 6.01 7.61 -12.80
N ARG A 66 4.72 7.31 -12.67
CA ARG A 66 4.12 6.92 -11.38
C ARG A 66 4.60 5.55 -10.92
N GLU A 67 4.74 4.59 -11.82
CA GLU A 67 5.38 3.30 -11.49
C GLU A 67 6.85 3.48 -11.09
N TYR A 68 7.56 4.43 -11.71
CA TYR A 68 8.95 4.75 -11.34
C TYR A 68 9.04 5.36 -9.94
N MET A 69 8.17 6.32 -9.59
CA MET A 69 8.05 6.84 -8.22
C MET A 69 7.76 5.72 -7.21
N ALA A 70 6.87 4.79 -7.57
CA ALA A 70 6.54 3.62 -6.77
C ALA A 70 7.77 2.72 -6.54
N GLN A 71 8.52 2.41 -7.61
CA GLN A 71 9.75 1.62 -7.52
C GLN A 71 10.77 2.28 -6.61
N ARG A 72 11.06 3.58 -6.79
CA ARG A 72 12.04 4.32 -5.98
C ARG A 72 11.65 4.38 -4.51
N THR A 73 10.36 4.57 -4.22
CA THR A 73 9.83 4.49 -2.84
C THR A 73 10.03 3.09 -2.25
N SER A 74 9.84 2.05 -3.07
CA SER A 74 9.98 0.64 -2.65
C SER A 74 11.43 0.25 -2.35
N GLU A 75 12.38 0.73 -3.17
CA GLU A 75 13.81 0.55 -2.95
C GLU A 75 14.26 1.21 -1.64
N ARG A 76 13.80 2.45 -1.38
CA ARG A 76 14.08 3.17 -0.14
C ARG A 76 13.57 2.44 1.10
N LEU A 77 12.34 1.93 1.03
CA LEU A 77 11.71 1.17 2.11
C LEU A 77 12.17 -0.30 2.18
N ARG A 78 13.12 -0.69 1.32
CA ARG A 78 13.70 -2.04 1.25
C ARG A 78 12.65 -3.13 1.08
N CYS A 79 11.70 -2.89 0.19
CA CYS A 79 10.65 -3.85 -0.13
C CYS A 79 10.92 -4.55 -1.46
N PRO A 80 11.50 -5.76 -1.46
CA PRO A 80 11.86 -6.45 -2.69
C PRO A 80 10.64 -6.83 -3.53
N TYR A 81 9.53 -7.23 -2.89
CA TYR A 81 8.28 -7.55 -3.58
C TYR A 81 7.82 -6.39 -4.46
N CYS A 82 7.72 -5.18 -3.89
CA CYS A 82 7.23 -4.02 -4.61
C CYS A 82 8.26 -3.52 -5.62
N ALA A 83 9.54 -3.48 -5.27
CA ALA A 83 10.60 -3.03 -6.20
C ALA A 83 10.62 -3.87 -7.48
N VAL A 84 10.57 -5.20 -7.37
CA VAL A 84 10.52 -6.11 -8.53
C VAL A 84 9.22 -5.95 -9.32
N THR A 85 8.08 -5.85 -8.62
CA THR A 85 6.76 -5.69 -9.27
C THR A 85 6.69 -4.39 -10.08
N HIS A 86 7.18 -3.27 -9.53
CA HIS A 86 7.15 -1.98 -10.22
C HIS A 86 8.20 -1.88 -11.33
N ALA A 87 9.37 -2.50 -11.18
CA ALA A 87 10.34 -2.63 -12.27
C ALA A 87 9.71 -3.31 -13.50
N GLU A 88 8.88 -4.32 -13.30
CA GLU A 88 8.13 -4.96 -14.38
C GLU A 88 6.99 -4.08 -14.90
N LEU A 89 6.24 -3.40 -14.02
CA LEU A 89 5.18 -2.49 -14.44
C LEU A 89 5.68 -1.32 -15.29
N ILE A 90 6.90 -0.82 -15.04
CA ILE A 90 7.52 0.24 -15.86
C ILE A 90 7.68 -0.22 -17.31
N LYS A 91 8.10 -1.46 -17.55
CA LYS A 91 8.21 -2.01 -18.91
C LYS A 91 6.88 -2.03 -19.66
N ILE A 92 5.78 -2.22 -18.92
CA ILE A 92 4.42 -2.29 -19.48
C ILE A 92 3.80 -0.88 -19.60
N ALA A 93 4.07 0.00 -18.64
CA ALA A 93 3.48 1.33 -18.53
C ALA A 93 4.24 2.43 -19.30
N GLY A 94 5.46 2.12 -19.75
CA GLY A 94 6.38 3.03 -20.44
C GLY A 94 7.57 3.36 -19.55
N ASP A 95 8.78 3.11 -20.06
CA ASP A 95 10.02 3.54 -19.39
C ASP A 95 10.14 5.07 -19.43
N PRO A 96 10.25 5.76 -18.29
CA PRO A 96 10.38 7.22 -18.26
C PRO A 96 11.78 7.71 -18.64
N SER A 97 12.71 6.83 -19.02
CA SER A 97 14.07 7.20 -19.37
C SER A 97 14.17 7.88 -20.76
N PRO A 98 14.97 8.96 -20.90
CA PRO A 98 15.73 9.64 -19.86
C PRO A 98 14.85 10.47 -18.91
N LEU A 99 15.18 10.46 -17.61
CA LEU A 99 14.38 11.15 -16.58
C LEU A 99 14.42 12.67 -16.78
N ARG A 100 13.25 13.28 -16.94
CA ARG A 100 13.11 14.73 -17.04
C ARG A 100 13.27 15.43 -15.69
N PRO A 101 13.65 16.73 -15.67
CA PRO A 101 13.91 17.49 -14.44
C PRO A 101 12.74 17.45 -13.44
N GLU A 102 11.50 17.48 -13.91
CA GLU A 102 10.33 17.49 -13.04
C GLU A 102 10.21 16.19 -12.24
N LEU A 103 10.45 15.05 -12.91
CA LEU A 103 10.42 13.75 -12.24
C LEU A 103 11.56 13.65 -11.22
N LEU A 104 12.74 14.15 -11.52
CA LEU A 104 13.86 14.19 -10.57
C LEU A 104 13.52 15.03 -9.33
N ALA A 105 12.90 16.21 -9.51
CA ALA A 105 12.45 17.05 -8.41
C ALA A 105 11.37 16.36 -7.56
N ALA A 106 10.41 15.67 -8.20
CA ALA A 106 9.39 14.90 -7.49
C ALA A 106 9.99 13.73 -6.71
N LEU A 107 10.97 13.01 -7.26
CA LEU A 107 11.64 11.90 -6.59
C LEU A 107 12.41 12.37 -5.36
N ALA A 108 13.15 13.49 -5.45
CA ALA A 108 13.82 14.09 -4.30
C ALA A 108 12.80 14.49 -3.23
N PHE A 109 11.74 15.20 -3.61
CA PHE A 109 10.68 15.60 -2.68
C PHE A 109 10.01 14.40 -2.00
N LEU A 110 9.74 13.30 -2.72
CA LEU A 110 9.17 12.10 -2.10
C LEU A 110 10.15 11.34 -1.19
N ASP A 111 11.45 11.54 -1.36
CA ASP A 111 12.48 10.88 -0.57
C ASP A 111 12.69 11.58 0.77
N ASP A 112 12.98 12.88 0.75
CA ASP A 112 13.43 13.64 1.92
C ASP A 112 12.57 14.89 2.20
N LEU A 113 11.48 15.09 1.46
CA LEU A 113 10.61 16.26 1.55
C LEU A 113 11.33 17.59 1.24
N THR A 114 12.41 17.56 0.46
CA THR A 114 13.02 18.78 -0.09
C THR A 114 12.00 19.54 -0.95
N PRO A 115 11.72 20.83 -0.67
CA PRO A 115 10.75 21.60 -1.44
C PRO A 115 11.03 21.52 -2.95
N PRO A 116 10.06 21.04 -3.77
CA PRO A 116 10.30 20.86 -5.19
C PRO A 116 10.07 22.16 -5.96
N GLU A 117 10.85 22.39 -7.01
CA GLU A 117 10.58 23.41 -8.03
C GLU A 117 9.48 22.92 -8.99
N LEU A 118 8.29 22.63 -8.45
CA LEU A 118 7.14 22.11 -9.19
C LEU A 118 5.88 22.91 -8.86
N PRO A 119 4.93 23.05 -9.82
CA PRO A 119 3.60 23.53 -9.49
C PRO A 119 2.97 22.67 -8.39
N ARG A 120 2.29 23.31 -7.43
CA ARG A 120 1.69 22.63 -6.27
C ARG A 120 0.84 21.44 -6.67
N THR A 121 0.00 21.56 -7.69
CA THR A 121 -0.87 20.47 -8.17
C THR A 121 -0.07 19.26 -8.64
N VAL A 122 1.04 19.49 -9.35
CA VAL A 122 1.95 18.44 -9.83
C VAL A 122 2.65 17.72 -8.68
N ALA A 123 3.11 18.48 -7.67
CA ALA A 123 3.73 17.91 -6.48
C ALA A 123 2.71 17.14 -5.60
N VAL A 124 1.47 17.63 -5.51
CA VAL A 124 0.38 16.94 -4.80
C VAL A 124 0.03 15.60 -5.46
N ASP A 125 0.00 15.52 -6.80
CA ASP A 125 -0.20 14.25 -7.50
C ASP A 125 0.90 13.24 -7.14
N ALA A 126 2.16 13.68 -7.07
CA ALA A 126 3.28 12.84 -6.64
C ALA A 126 3.11 12.37 -5.18
N LEU A 127 2.64 13.24 -4.27
CA LEU A 127 2.34 12.87 -2.89
C LEU A 127 1.26 11.79 -2.78
N HIS A 128 0.25 11.78 -3.65
CA HIS A 128 -0.74 10.70 -3.65
C HIS A 128 -0.12 9.34 -4.03
N VAL A 129 0.80 9.31 -5.00
CA VAL A 129 1.58 8.12 -5.34
C VAL A 129 2.45 7.71 -4.15
N GLY A 130 3.16 8.67 -3.56
CA GLY A 130 3.98 8.46 -2.36
C GLY A 130 3.17 7.87 -1.19
N LEU A 131 1.98 8.40 -0.89
CA LEU A 131 1.10 7.88 0.16
C LEU A 131 0.76 6.41 -0.05
N VAL A 132 0.36 6.03 -1.27
CA VAL A 132 0.03 4.63 -1.60
C VAL A 132 1.23 3.72 -1.33
N PHE A 133 2.41 4.07 -1.84
CA PHE A 133 3.57 3.20 -1.72
C PHE A 133 4.25 3.26 -0.36
N GLN A 134 4.12 4.33 0.40
CA GLN A 134 4.50 4.34 1.81
C GLN A 134 3.69 3.27 2.59
N VAL A 135 2.40 3.10 2.29
CA VAL A 135 1.54 2.12 2.95
C VAL A 135 1.83 0.70 2.45
N VAL A 136 1.74 0.46 1.13
CA VAL A 136 1.88 -0.91 0.57
C VAL A 136 3.22 -1.52 0.90
N ASN A 137 4.32 -0.78 0.81
CA ASN A 137 5.65 -1.30 1.11
C ASN A 137 5.79 -1.74 2.57
N ARG A 138 5.20 -0.99 3.51
CA ARG A 138 5.23 -1.35 4.93
C ARG A 138 4.41 -2.60 5.22
N LEU A 139 3.24 -2.73 4.60
CA LEU A 139 2.41 -3.94 4.70
C LEU A 139 3.10 -5.14 4.07
N ALA A 140 3.68 -4.96 2.88
CA ALA A 140 4.39 -6.02 2.18
C ALA A 140 5.57 -6.53 3.01
N ASN A 141 6.36 -5.64 3.60
CA ASN A 141 7.44 -6.05 4.49
C ASN A 141 6.91 -6.72 5.78
N ALA A 142 5.93 -6.11 6.45
CA ALA A 142 5.44 -6.58 7.74
C ALA A 142 4.70 -7.93 7.67
N PHE A 143 3.96 -8.16 6.58
CA PHE A 143 3.29 -9.44 6.31
C PHE A 143 4.15 -10.39 5.48
N GLY A 144 5.37 -9.95 5.10
CA GLY A 144 6.37 -10.74 4.42
C GLY A 144 6.00 -11.17 3.01
N PHE A 145 5.37 -10.33 2.18
CA PHE A 145 4.89 -10.71 0.86
C PHE A 145 5.95 -11.40 -0.01
N GLU A 146 5.52 -12.40 -0.77
CA GLU A 146 6.36 -13.17 -1.69
C GLU A 146 5.82 -13.13 -3.12
N LEU A 147 6.75 -13.05 -4.08
CA LEU A 147 6.46 -13.30 -5.48
C LEU A 147 6.70 -14.78 -5.76
N LEU A 148 5.61 -15.55 -5.87
CA LEU A 148 5.66 -16.95 -6.29
C LEU A 148 5.81 -17.05 -7.82
N PRO A 149 6.32 -18.19 -8.33
CA PRO A 149 6.44 -18.40 -9.78
C PRO A 149 5.13 -18.12 -10.53
N GLY A 150 5.22 -17.39 -11.65
CA GLY A 150 4.08 -17.02 -12.50
C GLY A 150 3.25 -15.83 -12.01
N GLN A 151 3.45 -15.34 -10.77
CA GLN A 151 2.67 -14.21 -10.25
C GLN A 151 3.09 -12.87 -10.84
N LEU A 152 4.38 -12.68 -11.15
CA LEU A 152 4.89 -11.39 -11.60
C LEU A 152 4.23 -10.96 -12.91
N GLU A 153 4.41 -11.70 -13.99
CA GLU A 153 3.90 -11.32 -15.31
C GLU A 153 2.36 -11.29 -15.39
N SER A 154 1.69 -12.24 -14.74
CA SER A 154 0.23 -12.31 -14.76
C SER A 154 -0.41 -11.21 -13.88
N GLY A 155 0.22 -10.92 -12.74
CA GLY A 155 -0.18 -9.88 -11.81
C GLY A 155 0.02 -8.49 -12.39
N THR A 156 1.19 -8.17 -12.96
CA THR A 156 1.47 -6.84 -13.52
C THR A 156 0.63 -6.55 -14.75
N ARG A 157 0.41 -7.53 -15.64
CA ARG A 157 -0.53 -7.38 -16.77
C ARG A 157 -1.95 -7.10 -16.30
N SER A 158 -2.42 -7.83 -15.29
CA SER A 158 -3.74 -7.61 -14.69
C SER A 158 -3.86 -6.22 -14.06
N LEU A 159 -2.88 -5.82 -13.24
CA LEU A 159 -2.83 -4.51 -12.60
C LEU A 159 -2.85 -3.36 -13.60
N HIS A 160 -2.02 -3.46 -14.65
CA HIS A 160 -1.98 -2.48 -15.73
C HIS A 160 -3.31 -2.42 -16.48
N ARG A 161 -3.87 -3.59 -16.87
CA ARG A 161 -5.11 -3.68 -17.66
C ARG A 161 -6.34 -3.16 -16.92
N PHE A 162 -6.46 -3.46 -15.63
CA PHE A 162 -7.62 -3.05 -14.82
C PHE A 162 -7.38 -1.75 -14.04
N GLY A 163 -6.18 -1.19 -14.16
CA GLY A 163 -5.82 0.08 -13.55
C GLY A 163 -6.00 0.11 -12.03
N TYR A 164 -5.51 -0.92 -11.34
CA TYR A 164 -5.63 -1.11 -9.89
C TYR A 164 -7.07 -1.22 -9.35
N ARG A 165 -8.07 -1.38 -10.22
CA ARG A 165 -9.46 -1.56 -9.79
C ARG A 165 -9.81 -3.02 -9.60
N PHE A 166 -10.63 -3.28 -8.59
CA PHE A 166 -11.26 -4.56 -8.34
C PHE A 166 -12.77 -4.49 -8.60
N PRO A 167 -13.43 -5.63 -8.90
CA PRO A 167 -14.87 -5.68 -9.00
C PRO A 167 -15.58 -5.12 -7.75
N ARG A 168 -16.60 -4.28 -7.95
CA ARG A 168 -17.31 -3.59 -6.86
C ARG A 168 -18.01 -4.53 -5.88
N PHE A 169 -18.35 -5.75 -6.29
CA PHE A 169 -18.93 -6.75 -5.38
C PHE A 169 -17.90 -7.26 -4.34
N LEU A 170 -16.61 -7.06 -4.57
CA LEU A 170 -15.53 -7.39 -3.62
C LEU A 170 -15.23 -6.23 -2.67
N THR A 171 -15.24 -5.01 -3.20
CA THR A 171 -14.80 -3.80 -2.48
C THR A 171 -15.94 -2.96 -1.92
N GLY A 172 -17.17 -3.19 -2.33
CA GLY A 172 -18.28 -2.29 -2.05
C GLY A 172 -18.14 -0.94 -2.77
N GLN A 173 -18.81 0.09 -2.24
CA GLN A 173 -18.72 1.46 -2.71
C GLN A 173 -17.90 2.28 -1.72
N ALA A 174 -16.69 2.68 -2.12
CA ALA A 174 -15.84 3.57 -1.33
C ALA A 174 -15.30 4.70 -2.22
N VAL A 175 -15.13 5.88 -1.63
CA VAL A 175 -14.46 7.01 -2.26
C VAL A 175 -13.11 7.18 -1.57
N GLY A 176 -12.04 6.82 -2.28
CA GLY A 176 -10.68 6.94 -1.77
C GLY A 176 -10.20 8.39 -1.79
N THR A 177 -9.94 8.93 -0.60
CA THR A 177 -9.20 10.18 -0.36
C THR A 177 -8.30 9.97 0.87
N PRO A 178 -7.24 10.78 1.08
CA PRO A 178 -6.43 10.70 2.29
C PRO A 178 -7.26 10.85 3.58
N ALA A 179 -8.27 11.72 3.58
CA ALA A 179 -9.18 11.90 4.71
C ALA A 179 -10.08 10.67 4.95
N ALA A 180 -10.62 10.07 3.88
CA ALA A 180 -11.43 8.85 3.99
C ALA A 180 -10.59 7.65 4.47
N LEU A 181 -9.33 7.55 4.01
CA LEU A 181 -8.38 6.55 4.48
C LEU A 181 -8.10 6.71 5.99
N ARG A 182 -7.83 7.94 6.42
CA ARG A 182 -7.62 8.27 7.85
C ARG A 182 -8.82 7.87 8.68
N HIS A 183 -10.03 8.25 8.27
CA HIS A 183 -11.26 7.92 9.00
C HIS A 183 -11.52 6.41 9.07
N ALA A 184 -11.46 5.71 7.93
CA ALA A 184 -11.72 4.27 7.88
C ALA A 184 -10.77 3.48 8.79
N VAL A 185 -9.48 3.81 8.74
CA VAL A 185 -8.44 3.06 9.44
C VAL A 185 -8.29 3.48 10.90
N LEU A 186 -8.56 4.73 11.28
CA LEU A 186 -8.30 5.20 12.66
C LEU A 186 -9.56 5.38 13.51
N GLU A 187 -10.71 5.65 12.89
CA GLU A 187 -11.92 6.08 13.62
C GLU A 187 -13.08 5.11 13.47
N ALA A 188 -13.31 4.56 12.28
CA ALA A 188 -14.47 3.70 12.01
C ALA A 188 -14.46 2.42 12.86
N PRO A 189 -15.63 1.79 13.14
CA PRO A 189 -15.70 0.56 13.93
C PRO A 189 -14.85 -0.58 13.37
N ALA A 190 -14.14 -1.28 14.25
CA ALA A 190 -13.17 -2.32 13.92
C ALA A 190 -13.06 -3.35 15.09
N HIS A 191 -12.19 -4.36 14.99
CA HIS A 191 -11.93 -5.27 16.12
C HIS A 191 -11.15 -4.57 17.24
N THR A 192 -10.24 -3.67 16.86
CA THR A 192 -9.44 -2.85 17.76
C THR A 192 -10.09 -1.50 18.04
N SER A 193 -9.83 -0.95 19.22
CA SER A 193 -10.32 0.38 19.58
C SER A 193 -9.70 1.47 18.70
N ALA A 194 -10.42 2.58 18.50
CA ALA A 194 -9.88 3.76 17.81
C ALA A 194 -8.65 4.34 18.55
N GLU A 195 -8.61 4.23 19.88
CA GLU A 195 -7.44 4.62 20.67
C GLU A 195 -6.20 3.79 20.32
N LEU A 196 -6.32 2.46 20.29
CA LEU A 196 -5.21 1.58 19.93
C LEU A 196 -4.73 1.83 18.50
N ARG A 197 -5.64 2.05 17.55
CA ARG A 197 -5.27 2.35 16.15
C ARG A 197 -4.59 3.70 16.01
N ARG A 198 -5.01 4.73 16.75
CA ARG A 198 -4.31 6.03 16.80
C ARG A 198 -2.93 5.89 17.44
N ALA A 199 -2.79 5.12 18.51
CA ALA A 199 -1.49 4.80 19.10
C ALA A 199 -0.59 4.06 18.11
N ALA A 200 -1.12 3.07 17.38
CA ALA A 200 -0.39 2.36 16.33
C ALA A 200 0.03 3.29 15.19
N ALA A 201 -0.87 4.18 14.77
CA ALA A 201 -0.58 5.20 13.77
C ALA A 201 0.52 6.16 14.23
N ALA A 202 0.61 6.51 15.51
CA ALA A 202 1.71 7.31 16.06
C ALA A 202 3.03 6.49 16.22
N GLY A 203 2.92 5.17 16.38
CA GLY A 203 4.04 4.25 16.59
C GLY A 203 4.15 3.68 18.00
N ASP A 204 3.17 3.94 18.85
CA ASP A 204 3.20 3.70 20.30
C ASP A 204 2.51 2.39 20.72
N ALA A 205 1.95 1.64 19.76
CA ALA A 205 1.24 0.38 20.05
C ALA A 205 2.19 -0.82 20.14
N TRP A 206 1.93 -1.66 21.16
CA TRP A 206 2.57 -2.96 21.40
C TRP A 206 4.10 -2.89 21.48
N GLY A 207 4.59 -2.08 22.41
CA GLY A 207 6.02 -1.88 22.63
C GLY A 207 6.67 -1.20 21.42
N SER A 208 7.64 -1.88 20.79
CA SER A 208 8.34 -1.35 19.61
C SER A 208 7.72 -1.77 18.27
N TYR A 209 6.64 -2.56 18.27
CA TYR A 209 6.09 -3.14 17.05
C TYR A 209 5.60 -2.07 16.06
N ALA A 210 4.70 -1.18 16.48
CA ALA A 210 4.16 -0.15 15.59
C ALA A 210 5.25 0.80 15.08
N ALA A 211 6.17 1.24 15.95
CA ALA A 211 7.35 2.01 15.54
C ALA A 211 8.21 1.26 14.50
N THR A 212 8.38 -0.05 14.66
CA THR A 212 9.12 -0.89 13.70
C THR A 212 8.39 -0.96 12.36
N VAL A 213 7.07 -1.15 12.33
CA VAL A 213 6.29 -1.10 11.07
C VAL A 213 6.43 0.26 10.39
N ARG A 214 6.43 1.36 11.15
CA ARG A 214 6.56 2.72 10.60
C ARG A 214 7.94 3.02 10.02
N ALA A 215 9.02 2.65 10.71
CA ALA A 215 10.37 3.08 10.37
C ALA A 215 11.25 2.01 9.72
N ALA A 216 11.00 0.73 10.01
CA ALA A 216 11.87 -0.37 9.63
C ALA A 216 11.08 -1.67 9.39
N SER A 217 9.97 -1.59 8.64
CA SER A 217 9.07 -2.71 8.39
C SER A 217 9.76 -3.96 7.86
N TYR A 218 10.86 -3.81 7.10
CA TYR A 218 11.70 -4.91 6.62
C TYR A 218 12.39 -5.73 7.73
N ARG A 219 12.31 -5.28 8.99
CA ARG A 219 12.81 -5.99 10.19
C ARG A 219 11.71 -6.71 10.95
N VAL A 220 10.44 -6.58 10.55
CA VAL A 220 9.35 -7.37 11.14
C VAL A 220 9.52 -8.80 10.65
N THR A 221 9.82 -9.71 11.57
CA THR A 221 10.04 -11.12 11.25
C THR A 221 8.84 -11.97 11.64
N ASP A 222 8.86 -13.18 11.10
CA ASP A 222 7.96 -14.26 11.43
C ASP A 222 7.89 -14.57 12.95
N ASP A 223 8.98 -14.36 13.68
CA ASP A 223 9.06 -14.55 15.14
C ASP A 223 8.42 -13.39 15.91
N VAL A 224 8.49 -12.17 15.37
CA VAL A 224 7.76 -11.02 15.92
C VAL A 224 6.26 -11.29 15.83
N LEU A 225 5.76 -11.71 14.66
CA LEU A 225 4.35 -12.05 14.48
C LEU A 225 3.93 -13.25 15.35
N ALA A 226 4.77 -14.28 15.46
CA ALA A 226 4.46 -15.44 16.30
C ALA A 226 4.31 -15.08 17.79
N ARG A 227 5.10 -14.13 18.29
CA ARG A 227 4.95 -13.62 19.67
C ARG A 227 3.67 -12.81 19.84
N LEU A 228 3.34 -11.91 18.92
CA LEU A 228 2.09 -11.15 18.99
C LEU A 228 0.85 -12.06 19.02
N LYS A 229 0.87 -13.17 18.27
CA LYS A 229 -0.23 -14.15 18.24
C LYS A 229 -0.45 -14.89 19.58
N GLN A 230 0.48 -14.79 20.54
CA GLN A 230 0.28 -15.36 21.88
C GLN A 230 -0.69 -14.53 22.72
N GLU A 231 -0.84 -13.25 22.40
CA GLU A 231 -1.62 -12.29 23.19
C GLU A 231 -2.73 -11.59 22.39
N HIS A 232 -2.67 -11.65 21.05
CA HIS A 232 -3.57 -10.95 20.14
C HIS A 232 -4.08 -11.86 19.03
N THR A 233 -5.30 -11.60 18.57
CA THR A 233 -5.87 -12.24 17.38
C THR A 233 -5.18 -11.76 16.11
N GLU A 234 -5.22 -12.57 15.04
CA GLU A 234 -4.66 -12.14 13.75
C GLU A 234 -5.40 -10.95 13.14
N ASP A 235 -6.69 -10.77 13.48
CA ASP A 235 -7.48 -9.60 13.13
C ASP A 235 -6.94 -8.31 13.77
N GLU A 236 -6.66 -8.36 15.07
CA GLU A 236 -6.06 -7.22 15.78
C GLU A 236 -4.67 -6.92 15.24
N ILE A 237 -3.85 -7.96 14.98
CA ILE A 237 -2.50 -7.77 14.40
C ILE A 237 -2.60 -7.13 13.02
N PHE A 238 -3.54 -7.57 12.19
CA PHE A 238 -3.79 -6.96 10.89
C PHE A 238 -4.16 -5.48 11.04
N GLU A 239 -5.14 -5.15 11.88
CA GLU A 239 -5.62 -3.77 12.05
C GLU A 239 -4.54 -2.82 12.61
N VAL A 240 -3.78 -3.25 13.62
CA VAL A 240 -2.66 -2.45 14.18
C VAL A 240 -1.54 -2.25 13.17
N THR A 241 -1.21 -3.27 12.38
CA THR A 241 -0.18 -3.15 11.33
C THR A 241 -0.62 -2.20 10.23
N VAL A 242 -1.89 -2.28 9.80
CA VAL A 242 -2.48 -1.34 8.84
C VAL A 242 -2.51 0.08 9.38
N ALA A 243 -2.93 0.27 10.63
CA ALA A 243 -2.94 1.59 11.26
C ALA A 243 -1.54 2.21 11.36
N ALA A 244 -0.52 1.42 11.73
CA ALA A 244 0.87 1.87 11.74
C ALA A 244 1.39 2.25 10.35
N ALA A 245 1.14 1.42 9.33
CA ALA A 245 1.55 1.71 7.96
C ALA A 245 0.84 2.95 7.37
N VAL A 246 -0.47 3.06 7.58
CA VAL A 246 -1.30 4.19 7.15
C VAL A 246 -0.90 5.47 7.87
N GLY A 247 -0.66 5.42 9.18
CA GLY A 247 -0.13 6.55 9.94
C GLY A 247 1.16 7.08 9.34
N ALA A 248 2.14 6.21 9.05
CA ALA A 248 3.42 6.66 8.48
C ALA A 248 3.26 7.25 7.07
N GLY A 249 2.38 6.68 6.26
CA GLY A 249 2.06 7.23 4.94
C GLY A 249 1.39 8.60 5.02
N LEU A 250 0.41 8.76 5.91
CA LEU A 250 -0.31 10.01 6.10
C LEU A 250 0.57 11.10 6.69
N ASP A 251 1.44 10.79 7.66
CA ASP A 251 2.38 11.77 8.23
C ASP A 251 3.31 12.34 7.16
N HIS A 252 3.84 11.47 6.29
CA HIS A 252 4.66 11.90 5.16
C HIS A 252 3.88 12.75 4.15
N TYR A 253 2.64 12.35 3.85
CA TYR A 253 1.76 13.08 2.96
C TYR A 253 1.42 14.47 3.51
N ASP A 254 1.02 14.57 4.78
CA ASP A 254 0.65 15.82 5.45
C ASP A 254 1.85 16.76 5.60
N ALA A 255 3.04 16.22 5.94
CA ALA A 255 4.28 16.99 5.97
C ALA A 255 4.64 17.57 4.60
N GLY A 256 4.49 16.78 3.54
CA GLY A 256 4.66 17.24 2.17
C GLY A 256 3.67 18.35 1.80
N LEU A 257 2.38 18.19 2.12
CA LEU A 257 1.38 19.24 1.90
C LEU A 257 1.72 20.55 2.61
N LYS A 258 2.23 20.47 3.84
CA LYS A 258 2.65 21.65 4.61
C LYS A 258 3.79 22.41 3.92
N ILE A 259 4.76 21.69 3.35
CA ILE A 259 5.88 22.28 2.60
C ILE A 259 5.40 22.99 1.33
N LEU A 260 4.36 22.45 0.68
CA LEU A 260 3.78 23.03 -0.53
C LEU A 260 2.85 24.23 -0.26
N GLY A 261 2.89 24.80 0.95
CA GLY A 261 2.00 25.88 1.40
C GLY A 261 0.61 25.35 1.67
N GLY A 262 0.40 24.84 2.89
CA GLY A 262 -0.93 24.44 3.39
C GLY A 262 -2.02 25.46 3.07
#